data_AF-A0AAD4UPW9-F1
#
_entry.id   AF-A0AAD4UPW9-F1
#
_cell.length_a   1.000
_cell.length_b   1.000
_cell.length_c   1.000
_cell.angle_alpha   90.00
_cell.angle_beta   90.00
_cell.angle_gamma   90.00
#
_symmetry.space_group_name_H-M   'P 1'
#
loop_
_entity.id
_entity.type
_entity.pdbx_description
1 polymer ?
#
loop_
_entity_poly.entity_id
_entity_poly.type
_entity_poly.pdbx_seq_one_letter_code
_entity_poly.pdbx_strand_id
1 'polypeptide(L)'
;MWRNIIGQSIYQIAVLLVLKFCGIRLLKLTGANANSILNTIIFNSFVFCQVFNEINSRDMEKINVFSLPIAVVLKFIPVSIKKQTVRDQEDIYEPLLRGPQLA
;
A
#
# COMPACT_ATOMS: atom_id res chain seq x y z
N MET A 1 -2.50 1.67 -20.83
CA MET A 1 -3.40 1.38 -19.70
C MET A 1 -3.93 -0.05 -19.73
N TRP A 2 -4.83 -0.42 -20.64
CA TRP A 2 -5.49 -1.75 -20.62
C TRP A 2 -4.53 -2.96 -20.69
N ARG A 3 -3.38 -2.84 -21.38
CA ARG A 3 -2.37 -3.90 -21.53
C ARG A 3 -1.69 -4.23 -20.21
N ASN A 4 -1.48 -3.22 -19.36
CA ASN A 4 -0.88 -3.40 -18.04
C ASN A 4 -1.87 -4.04 -17.07
N ILE A 5 -3.15 -3.62 -17.14
CA ILE A 5 -4.25 -4.18 -16.34
C ILE A 5 -4.46 -5.65 -16.71
N ILE A 6 -4.58 -5.96 -18.00
CA ILE A 6 -4.76 -7.35 -18.49
C ILE A 6 -3.55 -8.22 -18.12
N GLY A 7 -2.32 -7.72 -18.31
CA GLY A 7 -1.10 -8.45 -17.95
C GLY A 7 -1.02 -8.75 -16.45
N GLN A 8 -1.28 -7.76 -15.59
CA GLN A 8 -1.30 -7.93 -14.13
C GLN A 8 -2.40 -8.88 -13.68
N SER A 9 -3.62 -8.78 -14.23
CA SER A 9 -4.72 -9.69 -13.91
C SER A 9 -4.41 -11.13 -14.34
N ILE A 10 -3.82 -11.34 -15.52
CA ILE A 10 -3.39 -12.67 -15.97
C ILE A 10 -2.29 -13.23 -15.06
N TYR A 11 -1.30 -12.41 -14.70
CA TYR A 11 -0.23 -12.80 -13.78
C TYR A 11 -0.77 -13.22 -12.42
N GLN A 12 -1.66 -12.41 -11.83
CA GLN A 12 -2.28 -12.70 -10.54
C GLN A 12 -3.11 -13.98 -10.59
N ILE A 13 -3.92 -14.19 -11.64
CA ILE A 13 -4.70 -15.41 -11.82
C ILE A 13 -3.78 -16.63 -11.96
N ALA A 14 -2.70 -16.54 -12.74
CA ALA A 14 -1.75 -17.62 -12.92
C ALA A 14 -1.06 -18.03 -11.60
N VAL A 15 -0.59 -17.05 -10.82
CA VAL A 15 0.04 -17.31 -9.50
C VAL A 15 -0.94 -17.99 -8.54
N LEU A 16 -2.18 -17.50 -8.45
CA LEU A 16 -3.20 -18.08 -7.58
C LEU A 16 -3.61 -19.48 -8.03
N LEU A 17 -3.71 -19.75 -9.33
CA LEU A 17 -4.00 -21.08 -9.86
C LEU A 17 -2.87 -22.05 -9.55
N VAL A 18 -1.60 -21.65 -9.74
CA VAL A 18 -0.43 -22.49 -9.42
C VAL A 18 -0.41 -22.80 -7.92
N LEU A 19 -0.63 -21.81 -7.05
CA LEU A 19 -0.71 -22.07 -5.61
C LEU A 19 -1.89 -22.96 -5.24
N LYS A 20 -3.08 -22.73 -5.82
CA LYS A 20 -4.28 -23.50 -5.49
C LYS A 20 -4.19 -24.96 -5.91
N PHE A 21 -3.61 -25.24 -7.08
CA PHE A 21 -3.51 -26.61 -7.60
C PHE A 21 -2.21 -27.32 -7.22
N CYS A 22 -1.09 -26.60 -7.20
CA CYS A 22 0.23 -27.19 -6.97
C CYS A 22 0.84 -26.81 -5.61
N GLY A 23 0.22 -25.92 -4.83
CA GLY A 23 0.82 -25.39 -3.61
C GLY A 23 1.13 -26.43 -2.55
N ILE A 24 0.32 -27.49 -2.39
CA ILE A 24 0.63 -28.58 -1.45
C ILE A 24 1.94 -29.30 -1.84
N ARG A 25 2.13 -29.58 -3.14
CA ARG A 25 3.34 -30.24 -3.65
C ARG A 25 4.54 -29.29 -3.66
N LEU A 26 4.32 -28.02 -4.02
CA LEU A 26 5.36 -26.99 -4.10
C LEU A 26 5.92 -26.65 -2.71
N LEU A 27 5.03 -26.54 -1.71
CA LEU A 27 5.38 -26.22 -0.33
C LEU A 27 5.62 -27.48 0.53
N LYS A 28 5.52 -28.67 -0.07
CA LYS A 28 5.70 -29.99 0.57
C LYS A 28 4.88 -30.13 1.87
N LEU A 29 3.67 -29.58 1.89
CA LEU A 29 2.82 -29.59 3.08
C LEU A 29 2.33 -31.02 3.33
N THR A 30 2.62 -31.55 4.52
CA THR A 30 2.23 -32.90 4.94
C THR A 30 1.42 -32.81 6.23
N GLY A 31 0.30 -33.54 6.31
CA GLY A 31 -0.56 -33.62 7.49
C GLY A 31 -1.96 -33.02 7.29
N ALA A 32 -2.84 -33.23 8.28
CA ALA A 32 -4.26 -32.84 8.22
C ALA A 32 -4.48 -31.32 8.03
N ASN A 33 -3.51 -30.50 8.45
CA ASN A 33 -3.61 -29.04 8.39
C ASN A 33 -3.09 -28.43 7.07
N ALA A 34 -2.61 -29.26 6.12
CA ALA A 34 -2.00 -28.79 4.87
C ALA A 34 -2.91 -27.83 4.08
N ASN A 35 -4.22 -28.12 4.02
CA ASN A 35 -5.19 -27.27 3.31
C ASN A 35 -5.39 -25.91 3.99
N SER A 36 -5.38 -25.86 5.32
CA SER A 36 -5.54 -24.60 6.07
C SER A 36 -4.33 -23.68 5.86
N ILE A 37 -3.12 -24.25 5.96
CA ILE A 37 -1.86 -23.53 5.71
C ILE A 37 -1.82 -23.05 4.25
N LEU A 38 -2.23 -23.88 3.31
CA LEU A 38 -2.29 -23.52 1.90
C LEU A 38 -3.22 -22.32 1.66
N ASN A 39 -4.42 -22.32 2.24
CA ASN A 39 -5.36 -21.22 2.12
C ASN A 39 -4.79 -19.90 2.68
N THR A 40 -4.09 -19.96 3.82
CA THR A 40 -3.40 -18.79 4.39
C THR A 40 -2.32 -18.26 3.44
N ILE A 41 -1.54 -19.14 2.81
CA ILE A 41 -0.50 -18.74 1.85
C ILE A 41 -1.11 -18.18 0.56
N ILE A 42 -2.22 -18.75 0.08
CA ILE A 42 -2.98 -18.21 -1.05
C ILE A 42 -3.48 -16.80 -0.73
N PHE A 43 -4.06 -16.60 0.46
CA PHE A 43 -4.53 -15.29 0.90
C PHE A 43 -3.38 -14.27 1.01
N ASN A 44 -2.27 -14.65 1.65
CA ASN A 44 -1.11 -13.76 1.79
C ASN A 44 -0.54 -13.37 0.42
N SER A 45 -0.42 -14.33 -0.50
CA SER A 45 0.07 -14.10 -1.87
C SER A 45 -0.88 -13.19 -2.67
N PHE A 46 -2.19 -13.33 -2.48
CA PHE A 46 -3.19 -12.45 -3.08
C PHE A 46 -3.02 -11.00 -2.61
N VAL A 47 -2.91 -10.79 -1.30
CA VAL A 47 -2.69 -9.45 -0.71
C VAL A 47 -1.37 -8.85 -1.20
N PHE A 48 -0.31 -9.66 -1.28
CA PHE A 48 0.99 -9.21 -1.80
C PHE A 48 0.90 -8.78 -3.28
N CYS A 49 0.18 -9.53 -4.11
CA CYS A 49 -0.06 -9.14 -5.51
C CYS A 49 -0.82 -7.80 -5.61
N GLN A 50 -1.78 -7.54 -4.73
CA GLN A 50 -2.48 -6.25 -4.69
C GLN A 50 -1.55 -5.09 -4.33
N VAL A 51 -0.69 -5.26 -3.33
CA VAL A 51 0.31 -4.25 -2.94
C VAL A 51 1.27 -3.97 -4.10
N PHE A 52 1.76 -5.00 -4.78
CA PHE A 52 2.61 -4.82 -5.96
C PHE A 52 1.88 -4.15 -7.14
N ASN A 53 0.61 -4.47 -7.36
CA ASN A 53 -0.18 -3.85 -8.41
C ASN A 53 -0.39 -2.34 -8.14
N GLU A 54 -0.63 -1.96 -6.89
CA GLU A 54 -0.74 -0.56 -6.47
C GLU A 54 0.59 0.19 -6.56
N ILE A 55 1.68 -0.48 -6.21
CA ILE A 55 3.06 0.02 -6.38
C ILE A 55 3.38 0.28 -7.86
N ASN A 56 3.14 -0.70 -8.73
CA ASN A 56 3.44 -0.61 -10.16
C ASN A 56 2.56 0.41 -10.88
N SER A 57 1.40 0.75 -10.30
CA SER A 57 0.49 1.76 -10.83
C SER A 57 0.83 3.20 -10.38
N ARG A 58 1.79 3.40 -9.47
CA ARG A 58 2.11 4.70 -8.83
C ARG A 58 3.18 5.57 -9.52
N ASP A 59 3.61 5.22 -10.72
CA ASP A 59 4.45 5.96 -11.68
C ASP A 59 5.71 5.19 -12.10
N MET A 60 5.84 5.00 -13.42
CA MET A 60 6.89 4.21 -14.08
C MET A 60 8.24 4.95 -14.23
N GLU A 61 8.39 6.17 -13.73
CA GLU A 61 9.55 7.02 -14.09
C GLU A 61 10.68 7.08 -13.04
N LYS A 62 10.48 6.61 -11.81
CA LYS A 62 11.56 6.53 -10.80
C LYS A 62 11.46 5.27 -9.96
N ILE A 63 12.45 4.39 -10.12
CA ILE A 63 12.60 3.12 -9.38
C ILE A 63 12.96 3.43 -7.93
N ASN A 64 11.98 3.84 -7.12
CA ASN A 64 12.11 4.00 -5.67
C ASN A 64 11.39 2.83 -4.97
N VAL A 65 11.82 1.59 -5.26
CA VAL A 65 11.22 0.34 -4.73
C VAL A 65 11.18 0.32 -3.19
N PHE A 66 12.07 1.08 -2.54
CA PHE A 66 12.15 1.19 -1.08
C PHE A 66 11.22 2.25 -0.45
N SER A 67 10.74 3.23 -1.22
CA SER A 67 9.86 4.29 -0.66
C SER A 67 8.45 3.78 -0.39
N LEU A 68 8.02 2.76 -1.12
CA LEU A 68 6.67 2.22 -1.03
C LEU A 68 6.40 1.39 0.24
N PRO A 69 7.27 0.46 0.70
CA PRO A 69 7.08 -0.17 2.00
C PRO A 69 7.10 0.86 3.13
N ILE A 70 7.96 1.90 3.03
CA ILE A 70 8.00 3.00 4.00
C ILE A 70 6.69 3.81 3.98
N ALA A 71 6.15 4.14 2.81
CA ALA A 71 4.89 4.89 2.69
C ALA A 71 3.67 4.09 3.15
N VAL A 72 3.65 2.77 2.91
CA VAL A 72 2.61 1.88 3.44
C VAL A 72 2.72 1.82 4.97
N VAL A 73 3.91 1.61 5.52
CA VAL A 73 4.14 1.63 6.98
C VAL A 73 3.74 2.96 7.60
N LEU A 74 4.11 4.10 6.98
CA LEU A 74 3.75 5.45 7.44
C LEU A 74 2.25 5.73 7.40
N LYS A 75 1.50 5.11 6.49
CA LYS A 75 0.03 5.28 6.37
C LYS A 75 -0.74 4.43 7.38
N PHE A 76 -0.12 3.36 7.87
CA PHE A 76 -0.62 2.53 8.97
C PHE A 76 -0.21 3.04 10.37
N ILE A 77 0.70 4.02 10.46
CA ILE A 77 0.87 4.82 11.67
C ILE A 77 -0.37 5.72 11.78
N PRO A 78 -1.24 5.55 12.79
CA PRO A 78 -2.36 6.46 12.98
C PRO A 78 -1.82 7.89 13.10
N VAL A 79 -2.49 8.80 12.40
CA VAL A 79 -2.29 10.26 12.35
C VAL A 79 -2.43 10.94 13.74
N SER A 80 -2.18 10.25 14.85
CA SER A 80 -2.15 10.86 16.19
C SER A 80 -0.98 11.82 16.38
N ILE A 81 0.13 11.69 15.63
CA ILE A 81 1.31 12.57 15.80
C ILE A 81 1.26 13.83 14.92
N LYS A 82 0.47 13.85 13.83
CA LYS A 82 0.47 15.01 12.91
C LYS A 82 -0.29 16.24 13.42
N LYS A 83 -1.09 16.11 14.49
CA LYS A 83 -1.82 17.26 15.04
C LYS A 83 -0.91 18.24 15.80
N GLN A 84 0.25 17.80 16.26
CA GLN A 84 1.13 18.63 17.09
C GLN A 84 1.90 19.68 16.28
N THR A 85 2.23 19.44 15.01
CA THR A 85 3.09 20.35 14.21
C THR A 85 2.34 21.52 13.55
N VAL A 86 1.01 21.49 13.49
CA VAL A 86 0.21 22.55 12.83
C VAL A 86 -0.16 23.68 13.80
N ARG A 87 0.07 23.51 15.11
CA ARG A 87 -0.34 24.47 16.15
C ARG A 87 0.64 25.62 16.41
N ASP A 88 1.85 25.60 15.83
CA ASP A 88 2.88 26.65 16.05
C ASP A 88 2.92 27.73 14.96
N GLN A 89 2.18 27.58 13.86
CA GLN A 89 2.27 28.52 12.71
C GLN A 89 1.24 29.66 12.74
N GLU A 90 0.24 29.61 13.63
CA GLU A 90 -0.87 30.59 13.65
C GLU A 90 -0.55 31.87 14.43
N ASP A 91 0.57 31.93 15.16
CA ASP A 91 0.99 33.08 15.98
C ASP A 91 1.92 34.07 15.26
N ILE A 92 2.09 33.98 13.94
CA ILE A 92 2.95 34.89 13.15
C ILE A 92 2.17 35.94 12.34
N TYR A 93 0.84 35.85 12.30
CA TYR A 93 0.02 36.90 11.70
C TYR A 93 -0.23 38.02 12.73
N GLU A 94 0.76 38.90 12.85
CA GLU A 94 0.58 40.29 13.29
C GLU A 94 -0.66 40.88 12.58
N PRO A 95 -1.65 41.46 13.29
CA PRO A 95 -2.76 42.11 12.62
C PRO A 95 -2.25 43.36 11.89
N LEU A 96 -2.29 43.29 10.56
CA LEU A 96 -2.02 44.42 9.66
C LEU A 96 -2.75 45.68 10.16
N LEU A 97 -1.95 46.76 10.27
CA LEU A 97 -2.33 48.14 10.56
C LEU A 97 -3.83 48.41 10.33
N ARG A 98 -4.54 48.70 11.43
CA ARG A 98 -5.88 49.28 11.42
C ARG A 98 -5.88 50.45 10.43
N GLY A 99 -6.68 50.34 9.35
CA GLY A 99 -6.81 51.38 8.33
C GLY A 99 -7.18 52.74 8.96
N PRO A 100 -6.89 53.85 8.28
CA PRO A 100 -7.20 55.18 8.80
C PRO A 100 -8.69 55.28 9.12
N GLN A 101 -9.00 55.61 10.38
CA GLN A 101 -10.37 55.86 10.83
C GLN A 101 -10.88 57.09 10.09
N LEU A 102 -11.75 56.89 9.10
CA LEU A 102 -12.53 57.94 8.46
C LEU A 102 -13.64 58.38 9.42
N ALA A 103 -13.35 59.38 10.26
CA ALA A 103 -14.31 60.31 10.87
C ALA A 103 -13.56 61.50 11.49
#